data_AF-A0A521GPX2-F1
#
_entry.id   AF-A0A521GPX2-F1
#
_cell.length_a   1.000
_cell.length_b   1.000
_cell.length_c   1.000
_cell.angle_alpha   90.00
_cell.angle_beta   90.00
_cell.angle_gamma   90.00
#
_symmetry.space_group_name_H-M   'P 1'
#
loop_
_entity.id
_entity.type
_entity.pdbx_description
1 polymer ?
#
loop_
_entity_poly.entity_id
_entity_poly.type
_entity_poly.pdbx_seq_one_letter_code
_entity_poly.pdbx_strand_id
1 'polypeptide(L)'
;MKIVLLGSIPKGDDIRKDWVDWKLPYIKTIKSLLPDAEFIHGDMISDNAGAAMVVGHDLSMIKQANICVVDARQKIGAGTAQEMVIAKYLR
;
A
#
# COMPACT_ATOMS: atom_id res chain seq x y z
N MET A 1 9.03 11.02 -8.10
CA MET A 1 7.86 11.30 -7.23
C MET A 1 7.42 10.00 -6.59
N LYS A 2 7.19 9.95 -5.27
CA LYS A 2 6.79 8.71 -4.57
C LYS A 2 5.27 8.59 -4.45
N ILE A 3 4.73 7.44 -4.84
CA ILE A 3 3.31 7.11 -4.74
C ILE A 3 3.19 5.88 -3.84
N VAL A 4 2.43 6.01 -2.74
CA VAL A 4 2.09 4.84 -1.91
C VAL A 4 0.80 4.20 -2.42
N LEU A 5 0.82 2.88 -2.56
CA LEU A 5 -0.34 2.06 -2.90
C LEU A 5 -0.86 1.38 -1.63
N LEU A 6 -2.05 1.76 -1.21
CA LEU A 6 -2.72 1.25 -0.02
C LEU A 6 -3.91 0.38 -0.41
N GLY A 7 -4.12 -0.73 0.27
CA GLY A 7 -5.22 -1.64 -0.03
C GLY A 7 -5.03 -3.00 0.62
N SER A 8 -5.97 -3.90 0.35
CA SER A 8 -5.94 -5.24 0.90
C SER A 8 -4.76 -6.03 0.33
N ILE A 9 -3.95 -6.61 1.21
CA ILE A 9 -2.85 -7.51 0.85
C ILE A 9 -3.12 -8.85 1.55
N PRO A 10 -3.10 -9.98 0.83
CA PRO A 10 -3.31 -11.29 1.43
C PRO A 10 -2.20 -11.62 2.43
N LYS A 11 -2.60 -12.14 3.58
CA LYS A 11 -1.70 -12.63 4.63
C LYS A 11 -1.65 -14.15 4.58
N GLY A 12 -0.46 -14.71 4.41
CA GLY A 12 -0.25 -16.16 4.29
C GLY A 12 -0.12 -16.66 2.85
N ASP A 13 0.77 -17.65 2.67
CA ASP A 13 1.22 -18.12 1.36
C ASP A 13 0.13 -18.80 0.54
N ASP A 14 -0.81 -19.48 1.19
CA ASP A 14 -1.91 -20.17 0.51
C ASP A 14 -2.95 -19.19 -0.07
N ILE A 15 -3.17 -18.04 0.58
CA ILE A 15 -4.08 -17.00 0.09
C ILE A 15 -3.44 -16.23 -1.08
N ARG A 16 -2.09 -16.17 -1.12
CA ARG A 16 -1.34 -15.48 -2.19
C ARG A 16 -1.42 -16.19 -3.54
N LYS A 17 -1.60 -17.52 -3.58
CA LYS A 17 -1.55 -18.31 -4.84
C LYS A 17 -2.59 -17.86 -5.88
N ASP A 18 -3.80 -17.57 -5.43
CA ASP A 18 -4.91 -17.16 -6.31
C ASP A 18 -5.12 -15.63 -6.32
N TRP A 19 -4.24 -14.89 -5.65
CA TRP A 19 -4.39 -13.45 -5.54
C TRP A 19 -3.88 -12.74 -6.79
N VAL A 20 -4.78 -12.01 -7.44
CA VAL A 20 -4.42 -11.11 -8.54
C VAL A 20 -3.84 -9.84 -7.95
N ASP A 21 -2.56 -9.58 -8.23
CA ASP A 21 -1.88 -8.37 -7.76
C ASP A 21 -2.50 -7.13 -8.42
N TRP A 22 -3.37 -6.52 -7.63
CA TRP A 22 -4.20 -5.40 -7.98
C TRP A 22 -3.38 -4.12 -8.21
N LYS A 23 -2.12 -4.08 -7.75
CA LYS A 23 -1.18 -2.96 -7.87
C LYS A 23 -0.65 -2.81 -9.30
N LEU A 24 -0.46 -3.93 -10.01
CA LEU A 24 0.19 -3.94 -11.33
C LEU A 24 -0.52 -3.06 -12.37
N PRO A 25 -1.86 -3.07 -12.51
CA PRO A 25 -2.56 -2.15 -13.40
C PRO A 25 -2.31 -0.68 -13.07
N TYR A 26 -2.32 -0.30 -11.79
CA TYR A 26 -2.05 1.09 -11.39
C TYR A 26 -0.61 1.50 -11.73
N ILE A 27 0.37 0.66 -11.39
CA ILE A 27 1.78 0.92 -11.70
C ILE A 27 1.95 1.09 -13.21
N LYS A 28 1.41 0.17 -14.02
CA LYS A 28 1.51 0.22 -15.48
C LYS A 28 0.92 1.52 -16.04
N THR A 29 -0.31 1.84 -15.66
CA THR A 29 -1.00 3.04 -16.17
C THR A 29 -0.30 4.31 -15.74
N ILE A 30 0.04 4.45 -14.46
CA ILE A 30 0.70 5.65 -13.95
C ILE A 30 2.11 5.81 -14.52
N LYS A 31 2.91 4.74 -14.63
CA LYS A 31 4.25 4.81 -15.25
C LYS A 31 4.21 5.23 -16.72
N SER A 32 3.15 4.88 -17.45
CA SER A 32 3.01 5.31 -18.85
C SER A 32 2.85 6.83 -18.98
N LEU A 33 2.35 7.50 -17.93
CA LEU A 33 2.15 8.95 -17.89
C LEU A 33 3.26 9.67 -17.14
N LEU A 34 3.83 9.02 -16.12
CA LEU A 34 4.85 9.54 -15.21
C LEU A 34 5.97 8.50 -15.05
N PRO A 35 6.93 8.43 -16.00
CA PRO A 35 7.97 7.40 -16.00
C PRO A 35 8.84 7.38 -14.74
N ASP A 36 9.07 8.54 -14.14
CA ASP A 36 9.90 8.73 -12.93
C ASP A 36 9.10 8.59 -11.62
N ALA A 37 7.89 8.03 -11.68
CA ALA A 37 7.12 7.68 -10.49
C ALA A 37 7.71 6.43 -9.82
N GLU A 38 7.97 6.55 -8.53
CA GLU A 38 8.37 5.45 -7.64
C GLU A 38 7.14 4.97 -6.86
N PHE A 39 7.04 3.66 -6.65
CA PHE A 39 5.90 3.05 -5.97
C PHE A 39 6.35 2.33 -4.71
N ILE A 40 5.64 2.53 -3.61
CA ILE A 40 5.86 1.88 -2.32
C ILE A 40 4.54 1.28 -1.80
N HIS A 41 4.59 0.16 -1.08
CA HIS A 41 3.41 -0.56 -0.59
C HIS A 41 3.74 -1.49 0.59
N GLY A 42 2.72 -1.87 1.37
CA GLY A 42 2.87 -2.66 2.59
C GLY A 42 3.43 -4.08 2.40
N ASP A 43 3.42 -4.59 1.17
CA ASP A 43 3.95 -5.93 0.84
C ASP A 43 5.48 -6.06 1.00
N MET A 44 6.16 -4.96 1.35
CA MET A 44 7.62 -4.91 1.53
C MET A 44 8.09 -5.35 2.93
N ILE A 45 7.16 -5.59 3.87
CA ILE A 45 7.46 -6.06 5.22
C ILE A 45 6.78 -7.40 5.52
N SER A 46 7.49 -8.29 6.21
CA SER A 46 6.91 -9.56 6.67
C SER A 46 5.92 -9.32 7.80
N ASP A 47 4.77 -10.01 7.75
CA ASP A 47 3.81 -10.05 8.86
C ASP A 47 4.44 -10.61 10.16
N ASN A 48 5.52 -11.38 10.06
CA ASN A 48 6.25 -11.93 11.21
C ASN A 48 7.14 -10.89 11.92
N ALA A 49 7.27 -9.67 11.38
CA ALA A 49 8.04 -8.59 12.00
C ALA A 49 7.40 -8.04 13.29
N GLY A 50 6.15 -8.44 13.58
CA GLY A 50 5.39 -7.97 14.73
C GLY A 50 4.61 -6.68 14.45
N ALA A 51 3.49 -6.50 15.13
CA ALA A 51 2.51 -5.46 14.84
C ALA A 51 3.09 -4.03 14.90
N ALA A 52 3.95 -3.75 15.88
CA ALA A 52 4.56 -2.42 16.02
C ALA A 52 5.46 -2.07 14.83
N MET A 53 6.20 -3.05 14.30
CA MET A 53 7.06 -2.83 13.14
C MET A 53 6.25 -2.73 11.85
N VAL A 54 5.23 -3.57 11.66
CA VAL A 54 4.32 -3.45 10.50
C VAL A 54 3.67 -2.06 10.46
N VAL A 55 3.09 -1.61 11.58
CA VAL A 55 2.52 -0.25 11.67
C VAL A 55 3.57 0.82 11.43
N GLY A 56 4.74 0.74 12.09
CA GLY A 56 5.81 1.72 11.90
C GLY A 56 6.29 1.83 10.45
N HIS A 57 6.40 0.70 9.76
CA HIS A 57 6.72 0.63 8.34
C HIS A 57 5.67 1.34 7.49
N ASP A 58 4.38 1.02 7.69
CA ASP A 58 3.29 1.59 6.91
C ASP A 58 3.17 3.11 7.09
N LEU A 59 3.31 3.58 8.33
CA LEU A 59 3.35 5.01 8.63
C LEU A 59 4.55 5.72 8.00
N SER A 60 5.72 5.08 8.00
CA SER A 60 6.92 5.62 7.36
C SER A 60 6.73 5.77 5.85
N MET A 61 6.13 4.78 5.18
CA MET A 61 5.82 4.86 3.75
C MET A 61 4.87 6.01 3.43
N ILE A 62 3.78 6.15 4.20
CA ILE A 62 2.78 7.21 3.98
C ILE A 62 3.41 8.60 4.09
N LYS A 63 4.30 8.79 5.07
CA LYS A 63 5.05 10.05 5.26
C LYS A 63 6.04 10.35 4.14
N GLN A 64 6.64 9.31 3.54
CA GLN A 64 7.60 9.49 2.44
C GLN A 64 6.94 9.71 1.08
N ALA A 65 5.67 9.32 0.92
CA ALA A 65 4.97 9.49 -0.33
C ALA A 65 4.60 10.96 -0.60
N ASN A 66 4.40 11.30 -1.87
CA ASN A 66 3.77 12.53 -2.31
C ASN A 66 2.27 12.32 -2.57
N ILE A 67 1.89 11.14 -3.06
CA ILE A 67 0.51 10.77 -3.39
C ILE A 67 0.17 9.44 -2.73
N CYS A 68 -1.06 9.30 -2.22
CA CYS A 68 -1.62 8.04 -1.77
C CYS A 68 -2.70 7.58 -2.76
N VAL A 69 -2.58 6.36 -3.27
CA VAL A 69 -3.63 5.70 -4.06
C VAL A 69 -4.17 4.55 -3.23
N VAL A 70 -5.49 4.53 -3.04
CA VAL A 70 -6.19 3.49 -2.29
C VAL A 70 -6.96 2.62 -3.25
N ASP A 71 -6.72 1.30 -3.24
CA ASP A 71 -7.58 0.36 -3.94
C ASP A 71 -8.87 0.10 -3.15
N ALA A 72 -9.93 0.76 -3.59
CA ALA A 72 -11.27 0.66 -3.01
C ALA A 72 -12.22 -0.22 -3.85
N ARG A 73 -11.71 -1.05 -4.77
CA ARG A 73 -12.56 -1.99 -5.54
C ARG A 73 -13.21 -3.07 -4.68
N GLN A 74 -12.64 -3.34 -3.50
CA GLN A 74 -13.17 -4.24 -2.49
C GLN A 74 -13.33 -3.52 -1.15
N LYS A 75 -13.97 -4.19 -0.18
CA LYS A 75 -14.07 -3.68 1.19
C LYS A 75 -12.69 -3.38 1.75
N ILE A 76 -12.50 -2.15 2.21
CA ILE A 76 -11.25 -1.68 2.82
C ILE A 76 -11.09 -2.31 4.21
N GLY A 77 -9.89 -2.84 4.50
CA GLY A 77 -9.54 -3.38 5.81
C GLY A 77 -9.29 -2.30 6.86
N ALA A 78 -9.32 -2.67 8.14
CA ALA A 78 -9.13 -1.72 9.24
C ALA A 78 -7.77 -1.00 9.18
N GLY A 79 -6.69 -1.72 8.80
CA GLY A 79 -5.36 -1.13 8.61
C GLY A 79 -5.38 -0.02 7.56
N THR A 80 -5.89 -0.32 6.37
CA THR A 80 -6.01 0.68 5.29
C THR A 80 -6.91 1.86 5.66
N ALA A 81 -7.99 1.63 6.38
CA ALA A 81 -8.83 2.74 6.87
C ALA A 81 -8.06 3.66 7.84
N GLN A 82 -7.26 3.08 8.75
CA GLN A 82 -6.38 3.83 9.64
C GLN A 82 -5.33 4.62 8.84
N GLU A 83 -4.69 3.99 7.85
CA GLU A 83 -3.71 4.63 6.96
C GLU A 83 -4.31 5.85 6.23
N MET A 84 -5.56 5.74 5.75
CA MET A 84 -6.27 6.85 5.09
C MET A 84 -6.49 8.04 6.03
N VAL A 85 -6.92 7.79 7.27
CA VAL A 85 -7.11 8.84 8.29
C VAL A 85 -5.78 9.54 8.57
N ILE A 86 -4.71 8.76 8.75
CA ILE A 86 -3.38 9.30 9.02
C ILE A 86 -2.86 10.12 7.83
N ALA A 87 -2.99 9.59 6.60
CA ALA A 87 -2.59 10.30 5.40
C ALA A 87 -3.37 11.62 5.18
N LYS A 88 -4.62 11.69 5.66
CA LYS A 88 -5.47 12.89 5.55
C LYS A 88 -5.14 13.97 6.57
N TYR A 89 -4.87 13.57 7.83
CA TYR A 89 -4.80 14.51 8.95
C TYR A 89 -3.41 14.70 9.56
N LEU A 90 -2.49 13.76 9.36
CA LEU A 90 -1.22 13.67 10.09
C LEU A 90 0.00 13.59 9.15
N ARG A 91 -0.16 14.09 7.93
CA ARG A 91 0.86 14.07 6.87
C ARG A 91 1.55 15.42 6.73
#